data_AF-A0A0I9SRL7-F1
#
_entry.id   AF-A0A0I9SRL7-F1
#
_cell.length_a   1.000
_cell.length_b   1.000
_cell.length_c   1.000
_cell.angle_alpha   90.00
_cell.angle_beta   90.00
_cell.angle_gamma   90.00
#
_symmetry.space_group_name_H-M   'P 1'
#
loop_
_entity.id
_entity.type
_entity.pdbx_description
1 polymer ?
#
loop_
_entity_poly.entity_id
_entity_poly.type
_entity_poly.pdbx_seq_one_letter_code
_entity_poly.pdbx_strand_id
1 'polypeptide(L)'
;HAYQVLLDDQPFGAPGEQTSFALSNVDRGTHQLAVAVVDEQERVLQRTANQPFHLIRTSLAQRRMVNPCQKADYGVRPECPLKDKPVEKPDIPFVPFL
;
A
#
# COMPACT_ATOMS: atom_id res chain seq x y z
N HIS A 1 25.00 -22.16 -2.40
CA HIS A 1 24.86 -20.81 -1.83
C HIS A 1 23.45 -20.35 -2.10
N ALA A 2 22.73 -19.90 -1.09
CA ALA A 2 21.38 -19.38 -1.24
C ALA A 2 21.29 -17.95 -0.70
N TYR A 3 20.33 -17.19 -1.18
CA TYR A 3 20.00 -15.85 -0.70
C TYR A 3 18.90 -15.95 0.34
N GLN A 4 19.19 -15.50 1.55
CA GLN A 4 18.23 -15.30 2.63
C GLN A 4 17.91 -13.82 2.73
N VAL A 5 16.64 -13.47 2.60
CA VAL A 5 16.16 -12.10 2.84
C VAL A 5 15.97 -11.90 4.34
N LEU A 6 16.35 -10.73 4.82
CA LEU A 6 16.20 -10.28 6.21
C LEU A 6 15.31 -9.04 6.22
N LEU A 7 14.20 -9.12 6.95
CA LEU A 7 13.31 -7.99 7.23
C LEU A 7 13.43 -7.66 8.71
N ASP A 8 13.87 -6.44 9.02
CA ASP A 8 14.13 -5.99 10.41
C ASP A 8 15.05 -6.95 11.18
N ASP A 9 16.13 -7.38 10.50
CA ASP A 9 17.12 -8.36 10.98
C ASP A 9 16.57 -9.77 11.24
N GLN A 10 15.32 -10.06 10.85
CA GLN A 10 14.72 -11.39 10.94
C GLN A 10 14.66 -12.08 9.58
N PRO A 11 14.94 -13.40 9.49
CA PRO A 11 14.85 -14.13 8.24
C PRO A 11 13.41 -14.14 7.72
N PHE A 12 13.22 -13.61 6.51
CA PHE A 12 11.95 -13.56 5.82
C PHE A 12 11.88 -14.68 4.76
N GLY A 13 11.05 -15.69 5.03
CA GLY A 13 10.91 -16.86 4.15
C GLY A 13 12.14 -17.77 4.16
N ALA A 14 12.12 -18.78 3.28
CA ALA A 14 13.21 -19.73 3.13
C ALA A 14 14.33 -19.19 2.22
N PRO A 15 15.60 -19.59 2.43
CA PRO A 15 16.69 -19.27 1.50
C PRO A 15 16.39 -19.81 0.10
N GLY A 16 16.67 -19.00 -0.93
CA GLY A 16 16.45 -19.38 -2.33
C GLY A 16 17.61 -18.99 -3.24
N GLU A 17 17.71 -19.61 -4.42
CA GLU A 17 18.76 -19.28 -5.40
C GLU A 17 18.41 -18.04 -6.25
N GLN A 18 17.17 -17.58 -6.18
CA GLN A 18 16.68 -16.44 -6.94
C GLN A 18 17.09 -15.12 -6.29
N THR A 19 17.45 -14.14 -7.11
CA THR A 19 17.75 -12.77 -6.67
C THR A 19 16.51 -11.89 -6.56
N SER A 20 15.35 -12.40 -6.99
CA SER A 20 14.04 -11.75 -6.84
C SER A 20 13.25 -12.36 -5.69
N PHE A 21 12.67 -11.52 -4.84
CA PHE A 21 11.85 -11.94 -3.70
C PHE A 21 10.61 -11.05 -3.60
N ALA A 22 9.52 -11.61 -3.07
CA ALA A 22 8.29 -10.88 -2.84
C ALA A 22 8.02 -10.83 -1.34
N LEU A 23 7.87 -9.60 -0.81
CA LEU A 23 7.44 -9.39 0.56
C LEU A 23 5.91 -9.39 0.62
N SER A 24 5.35 -10.13 1.56
CA SER A 24 3.92 -10.22 1.80
C SER A 24 3.62 -10.02 3.28
N ASN A 25 2.43 -9.52 3.59
CA ASN A 25 1.97 -9.27 4.97
C ASN A 25 2.93 -8.40 5.82
N VAL A 26 3.63 -7.46 5.19
CA VAL A 26 4.45 -6.47 5.90
C VAL A 26 3.55 -5.34 6.39
N ASP A 27 3.67 -5.03 7.68
CA ASP A 27 2.93 -3.94 8.27
C ASP A 27 3.39 -2.57 7.78
N ARG A 28 2.58 -1.55 8.04
CA ARG A 28 2.96 -0.17 7.72
C ARG A 28 4.00 0.33 8.73
N GLY A 29 5.01 1.04 8.25
CA GLY A 29 6.06 1.55 9.11
C GLY A 29 7.37 1.81 8.37
N THR A 30 8.42 2.03 9.16
CA THR A 30 9.80 2.03 8.68
C THR A 30 10.38 0.66 8.94
N HIS A 31 10.89 0.04 7.89
CA HIS A 31 11.49 -1.29 7.93
C HIS A 31 12.91 -1.24 7.38
N GLN A 32 13.71 -2.22 7.76
CA GLN A 32 15.07 -2.41 7.29
C GLN A 32 15.13 -3.69 6.47
N LEU A 33 15.71 -3.62 5.27
CA LEU A 33 15.88 -4.76 4.38
C LEU A 33 17.36 -5.08 4.22
N ALA A 34 17.73 -6.35 4.37
CA ALA A 34 19.05 -6.85 4.02
C ALA A 34 18.95 -8.21 3.33
N VAL A 35 20.02 -8.57 2.62
CA VAL A 35 20.15 -9.90 2.02
C VAL A 35 21.44 -10.52 2.53
N ALA A 36 21.33 -11.76 3.00
CA ALA A 36 22.44 -12.59 3.40
C ALA A 36 22.64 -13.73 2.40
N VAL A 37 23.89 -14.04 2.07
CA VAL A 37 24.26 -15.26 1.35
C VAL A 37 24.57 -16.32 2.39
N VAL A 38 23.88 -17.46 2.32
CA VAL A 38 24.03 -18.59 3.25
C VAL A 38 24.61 -19.83 2.55
N ASP A 39 25.33 -20.64 3.32
CA ASP A 39 25.80 -21.96 2.88
C ASP A 39 24.75 -23.07 3.09
N GLU A 40 25.11 -24.32 2.77
CA GLU A 40 24.22 -25.48 2.94
C GLU A 40 23.90 -25.82 4.41
N GLN A 41 24.66 -25.25 5.35
CA GLN A 41 24.39 -25.35 6.79
C GLN A 41 23.71 -24.09 7.34
N GLU A 42 23.12 -23.26 6.47
CA GLU A 42 22.44 -22.00 6.80
C GLU A 42 23.34 -20.96 7.49
N ARG A 43 24.66 -21.09 7.38
CA ARG A 43 25.59 -20.12 7.96
C ARG A 43 25.73 -18.92 7.03
N VAL A 44 25.66 -17.73 7.62
CA VAL A 44 25.80 -16.46 6.88
C VAL A 44 27.27 -16.29 6.45
N LEU A 45 27.50 -16.29 5.15
CA LEU A 45 28.81 -16.05 4.54
C LEU A 45 29.05 -14.55 4.33
N GLN A 46 28.01 -13.84 3.88
CA GLN A 46 28.08 -12.40 3.64
C GLN A 46 26.69 -11.78 3.75
N ARG A 47 26.62 -10.51 4.15
CA ARG A 47 25.36 -9.77 4.29
C ARG A 47 25.53 -8.34 3.78
N THR A 48 24.51 -7.82 3.11
CA THR A 48 24.46 -6.41 2.71
C THR A 48 24.26 -5.50 3.93
N ALA A 49 24.50 -4.20 3.78
CA ALA A 49 24.04 -3.23 4.79
C ALA A 49 22.50 -3.20 4.85
N ASN A 50 21.95 -2.82 6.00
CA ASN A 50 20.52 -2.63 6.18
C ASN A 50 20.05 -1.41 5.38
N GLN A 51 19.09 -1.63 4.48
CA GLN A 51 18.55 -0.62 3.60
C GLN A 51 17.14 -0.22 4.09
N PRO A 52 16.93 1.01 4.54
CA PRO A 52 15.64 1.43 5.05
C PRO A 52 14.62 1.59 3.93
N PHE A 53 13.39 1.14 4.17
CA PHE A 53 12.23 1.47 3.35
C PHE A 53 11.01 1.81 4.20
N HIS A 54 10.07 2.54 3.61
CA HIS A 54 8.86 2.99 4.30
C HIS A 54 7.63 2.42 3.61
N LEU A 55 6.83 1.67 4.36
CA LEU A 55 5.57 1.13 3.89
C LEU A 55 4.43 1.98 4.47
N ILE A 56 3.68 2.66 3.59
CA ILE A 56 2.58 3.53 3.98
C ILE A 56 1.23 2.91 3.61
N ARG A 57 0.24 3.06 4.48
CA ARG A 57 -1.15 2.74 4.13
C ARG A 57 -1.72 3.90 3.34
N THR A 58 -2.23 3.63 2.14
CA THR A 58 -2.97 4.62 1.36
C THR A 58 -4.23 5.03 2.13
N SER A 59 -4.37 6.33 2.41
CA SER A 59 -5.57 6.85 3.09
C SER A 59 -6.77 6.90 2.13
N LEU A 60 -7.99 6.88 2.68
CA LEU A 60 -9.20 7.07 1.87
C LEU A 60 -9.18 8.43 1.15
N ALA A 61 -8.69 9.49 1.80
CA ALA A 61 -8.52 10.80 1.20
C ALA A 61 -7.56 10.78 0.00
N GLN A 62 -6.44 10.06 0.14
CA GLN A 62 -5.46 9.91 -0.94
C GLN A 62 -6.04 9.10 -2.12
N ARG A 63 -6.90 8.11 -1.84
CA ARG A 63 -7.67 7.41 -2.90
C ARG A 63 -8.68 8.33 -3.59
N ARG A 64 -9.37 9.23 -2.87
CA ARG A 64 -10.25 10.26 -3.47
C ARG A 64 -9.48 11.25 -4.34
N MET A 65 -8.26 11.61 -3.97
CA MET A 65 -7.44 12.53 -4.77
C MET A 65 -7.05 11.92 -6.12
N VAL A 66 -6.67 10.64 -6.14
CA VAL A 66 -6.29 9.93 -7.38
C VAL A 66 -7.51 9.65 -8.25
N ASN A 67 -8.64 9.26 -7.64
CA ASN A 67 -9.90 9.02 -8.35
C ASN A 67 -11.05 9.78 -7.66
N PRO A 68 -11.32 11.04 -8.08
CA PRO A 68 -12.36 11.88 -7.52
C PRO A 68 -13.74 11.22 -7.54
N CYS A 69 -14.52 11.47 -6.48
CA CYS A 69 -15.88 10.93 -6.36
C CYS A 69 -16.80 11.51 -7.43
N GLN A 70 -17.39 10.66 -8.26
CA GLN A 70 -18.48 11.05 -9.15
C GLN A 70 -19.82 10.98 -8.42
N LYS A 71 -20.86 11.64 -8.95
CA LYS A 71 -22.21 11.68 -8.33
C LYS A 71 -22.79 10.28 -8.00
N ALA A 72 -22.45 9.28 -8.80
CA ALA A 72 -22.89 7.89 -8.64
C ALA A 72 -22.03 7.09 -7.64
N ASP A 73 -20.85 7.57 -7.29
CA ASP A 73 -19.91 6.87 -6.41
C ASP A 73 -20.23 7.06 -4.92
N TYR A 74 -21.00 8.12 -4.60
CA TYR A 74 -21.38 8.46 -3.24
C TYR A 74 -22.28 7.38 -2.63
N GLY A 75 -21.82 6.77 -1.53
CA GLY A 75 -22.51 5.67 -0.84
C GLY A 75 -22.13 4.26 -1.32
N VAL A 76 -21.40 4.13 -2.43
CA VAL A 76 -20.89 2.85 -2.95
C VAL A 76 -19.42 2.66 -2.56
N ARG A 77 -18.64 3.72 -2.77
CA ARG A 77 -17.22 3.75 -2.44
C ARG A 77 -17.04 4.23 -0.99
N PRO A 78 -16.33 3.49 -0.11
CA PRO A 78 -16.12 3.91 1.29
C PRO A 78 -15.39 5.25 1.39
N GLU A 79 -14.63 5.62 0.37
CA GLU A 79 -14.01 6.92 0.24
C GLU A 79 -14.99 8.07 -0.09
N CYS A 80 -16.20 7.79 -0.58
CA CYS A 80 -17.21 8.78 -0.98
C CYS A 80 -18.47 8.63 -0.11
N PRO A 81 -18.49 9.19 1.12
CA PRO A 81 -19.65 9.05 2.01
C PRO A 81 -20.85 9.85 1.49
N LEU A 82 -22.06 9.32 1.66
CA LEU A 82 -23.29 9.94 1.15
C LEU A 82 -23.54 11.37 1.69
N LYS A 83 -23.00 11.68 2.87
CA LYS A 83 -23.05 13.01 3.48
C LYS A 83 -22.37 14.11 2.66
N ASP A 84 -21.36 13.74 1.86
CA ASP A 84 -20.56 14.67 1.05
C ASP A 84 -21.15 14.85 -0.36
N LYS A 85 -22.29 14.21 -0.68
CA LYS A 85 -22.88 14.27 -2.02
C LYS A 85 -23.38 15.70 -2.27
N PRO A 86 -22.92 16.38 -3.35
CA PRO A 86 -23.42 17.70 -3.71
C PRO A 86 -24.94 17.66 -3.92
N VAL A 87 -25.66 18.59 -3.29
CA VAL A 87 -27.11 18.73 -3.47
C VAL A 87 -27.36 19.24 -4.88
N GLU A 88 -28.13 18.50 -5.67
CA GLU A 88 -28.56 18.97 -6.99
C GLU A 88 -29.57 20.10 -6.80
N LYS A 89 -29.31 21.25 -7.44
CA LYS A 89 -30.26 22.35 -7.44
C LYS A 89 -31.50 21.85 -8.20
N PRO A 90 -32.70 21.93 -7.61
CA PRO A 90 -33.91 21.64 -8.35
C PRO A 90 -34.02 22.63 -9.52
N ASP A 91 -34.21 22.11 -10.73
CA ASP A 91 -34.48 22.92 -11.92
C ASP A 91 -35.95 23.36 -11.85
N ILE A 92 -36.20 24.42 -11.07
CA ILE A 92 -37.53 24.99 -10.93
C ILE A 92 -37.70 25.99 -12.07
N PRO A 93 -38.54 25.71 -13.09
CA PRO A 93 -38.80 26.69 -14.13
C PRO A 93 -39.42 27.93 -13.50
N PHE A 94 -38.79 29.07 -13.75
CA PHE A 94 -39.26 30.38 -13.30
C PHE A 94 -40.55 30.71 -14.07
N VAL A 95 -41.70 30.32 -13.52
CA VAL A 95 -43.01 30.67 -14.07
C VAL A 95 -43.41 32.04 -13.51
N PRO A 96 -43.46 33.11 -14.32
CA PRO A 96 -44.02 34.37 -13.87
C PRO A 96 -45.53 34.17 -13.69
N PHE A 97 -46.02 34.34 -12.46
CA PHE A 97 -47.45 34.37 -12.19
C PHE A 97 -48.03 35.62 -12.89
N LEU A 98 -48.92 35.41 -13.87
CA LEU A 98 -49.65 36.44 -14.61
C LEU A 98 -50.91 36.87 -13.84
#